data_AF-A0A7X3Q319-F1
#
_entry.id   AF-A0A7X3Q319-F1
#
_cell.length_a   1.000
_cell.length_b   1.000
_cell.length_c   1.000
_cell.angle_alpha   90.00
_cell.angle_beta   90.00
_cell.angle_gamma   90.00
#
_symmetry.space_group_name_H-M   'P 1'
#
loop_
_entity.id
_entity.type
_entity.pdbx_description
1 polymer ?
#
loop_
_entity_poly.entity_id
_entity_poly.type
_entity_poly.pdbx_seq_one_letter_code
_entity_poly.pdbx_strand_id
1 'polypeptide(L)'
;MNRHGQRYIDLRAFKDHANSLNVKFLNDRELEFYEENCLLLPALRFHQPAAYLLAVTQRNNLWPVTNPDDLDPPDVLRRLQQRHAGGLHPFDAERERNSLLVTPGCEAFEPWDADETISLTTPDGHTVRRSTVERYYAPWQVHVVAWLRQREYYYVYSRFLRHIDPPHHLWDWYRLPEDTEEMRSLRGMANGFEALERYLYADQVALAEAFDGVSGGTLTKPATEELHSTMAAWARRSLEVSNLDEPAFFRFLSELTLLIGDYRRDERIALADDAEEYLRDAQRLGQYAFEYDWDGLLAAAEEHVGPGLSVQLRRFDPVEAAADAARRNLKAILGKDPVAAFANDYGGIDTVPDEIVKFCLDHDLWEVLFGLQRYSYTDADLRRDRYPGIFHRGLRQLALAGEQLARGILDAQADLGQEVSVSHHGEPYRKLVMILGKAEAPWLIRFKSLIGSGRTSDKQGDLDQRAAALTEAALAVGASHDDVIANTLAAAVATRNLVSHRHRFLSVRAARTLGGPSADAIVLIWLLARERGLVS
;
A
#
# COMPACT_ATOMS: atom_id res chain seq x y z
N MET A 1 -3.70 7.58 -10.30
CA MET A 1 -4.59 7.55 -9.13
C MET A 1 -4.52 6.18 -8.51
N ASN A 2 -4.62 6.11 -7.18
CA ASN A 2 -4.95 4.84 -6.54
C ASN A 2 -6.40 4.46 -6.89
N ARG A 3 -6.75 3.18 -6.86
CA ARG A 3 -8.15 2.73 -7.04
C ARG A 3 -8.96 3.00 -5.79
N HIS A 4 -8.34 2.81 -4.63
CA HIS A 4 -8.83 3.27 -3.33
C HIS A 4 -9.05 4.79 -3.39
N GLY A 5 -10.25 5.24 -3.02
CA GLY A 5 -10.72 6.63 -3.20
C GLY A 5 -11.47 6.93 -4.50
N GLN A 6 -11.53 6.00 -5.48
CA GLN A 6 -12.45 6.10 -6.62
C GLN A 6 -13.83 5.56 -6.23
N ARG A 7 -14.58 6.30 -5.40
CA ARG A 7 -15.86 5.87 -4.80
C ARG A 7 -16.92 5.36 -5.79
N TYR A 8 -16.86 5.79 -7.05
CA TYR A 8 -17.73 5.32 -8.12
C TYR A 8 -16.88 4.87 -9.30
N ILE A 9 -16.89 3.57 -9.58
CA ILE A 9 -16.27 2.98 -10.77
C ILE A 9 -17.34 2.38 -11.69
N ASP A 10 -17.21 2.60 -12.99
CA ASP A 10 -18.15 2.06 -13.96
C ASP A 10 -18.13 0.52 -14.01
N LEU A 11 -19.18 -0.09 -14.55
CA LEU A 11 -19.33 -1.54 -14.70
C LEU A 11 -18.10 -2.25 -15.31
N ARG A 12 -17.38 -1.62 -16.24
CA ARG A 12 -16.17 -2.20 -16.84
C ARG A 12 -15.00 -2.12 -15.88
N ALA A 13 -14.76 -0.96 -15.29
CA ALA A 13 -13.71 -0.78 -14.27
C ALA A 13 -13.92 -1.70 -13.06
N PHE A 14 -15.17 -1.91 -12.62
CA PHE A 14 -15.53 -2.86 -11.57
C PHE A 14 -15.16 -4.31 -11.93
N LYS A 15 -15.48 -4.75 -13.16
CA LYS A 15 -15.07 -6.07 -13.67
C LYS A 15 -13.56 -6.20 -13.80
N ASP A 16 -12.87 -5.19 -14.33
CA ASP A 16 -11.41 -5.20 -14.48
C ASP A 16 -10.71 -5.26 -13.10
N HIS A 17 -11.26 -4.61 -12.08
CA HIS A 17 -10.82 -4.71 -10.69
C HIS A 17 -11.06 -6.13 -10.13
N ALA A 18 -12.27 -6.66 -10.21
CA ALA A 18 -12.61 -8.01 -9.77
C ALA A 18 -11.74 -9.09 -10.42
N ASN A 19 -11.52 -9.00 -11.74
CA ASN A 19 -10.63 -9.88 -12.48
C ASN A 19 -9.18 -9.77 -11.98
N SER A 20 -8.69 -8.56 -11.67
CA SER A 20 -7.35 -8.38 -11.09
C SER A 20 -7.19 -8.99 -9.69
N LEU A 21 -8.27 -9.12 -8.93
CA LEU A 21 -8.31 -9.84 -7.65
C LEU A 21 -8.66 -11.34 -7.80
N ASN A 22 -8.67 -11.88 -9.02
CA ASN A 22 -9.01 -13.27 -9.35
C ASN A 22 -10.46 -13.68 -8.98
N VAL A 23 -11.39 -12.71 -8.90
CA VAL A 23 -12.83 -12.92 -8.70
C VAL A 23 -13.50 -13.18 -10.07
N LYS A 24 -13.60 -14.45 -10.43
CA LYS A 24 -13.10 -14.90 -11.76
C LYS A 24 -13.99 -14.83 -13.01
N PHE A 25 -15.31 -14.62 -12.91
CA PHE A 25 -16.23 -14.89 -14.05
C PHE A 25 -17.45 -13.95 -14.19
N LEU A 26 -17.36 -12.69 -13.75
CA LEU A 26 -18.43 -11.68 -13.83
C LEU A 26 -18.85 -11.34 -15.29
N ASN A 27 -19.68 -12.19 -15.85
CA ASN A 27 -20.49 -11.89 -17.03
C ASN A 27 -21.68 -11.02 -16.63
N ASP A 28 -22.20 -10.25 -17.58
CA ASP A 28 -23.30 -9.29 -17.34
C ASP A 28 -24.49 -9.94 -16.61
N ARG A 29 -24.87 -11.15 -17.03
CA ARG A 29 -26.00 -11.91 -16.45
C ARG A 29 -25.77 -12.40 -15.01
N GLU A 30 -24.54 -12.54 -14.54
CA GLU A 30 -24.26 -12.89 -13.13
C GLU A 30 -24.42 -11.67 -12.23
N LEU A 31 -24.00 -10.48 -12.69
CA LEU A 31 -24.23 -9.22 -11.99
C LEU A 31 -25.70 -8.80 -12.02
N GLU A 32 -26.33 -8.87 -13.19
CA GLU A 32 -27.76 -8.64 -13.37
C GLU A 32 -28.60 -9.53 -12.45
N PHE A 33 -28.23 -10.81 -12.31
CA PHE A 33 -28.88 -11.72 -11.36
C PHE A 33 -28.67 -11.30 -9.89
N TYR A 34 -27.50 -10.80 -9.52
CA TYR A 34 -27.29 -10.27 -8.16
C TYR A 34 -28.09 -8.98 -7.92
N GLU A 35 -28.30 -8.13 -8.94
CA GLU A 35 -29.19 -6.97 -8.86
C GLU A 35 -30.66 -7.37 -8.76
N GLU A 36 -31.13 -8.28 -9.62
CA GLU A 36 -32.49 -8.83 -9.66
C GLU A 36 -32.92 -9.39 -8.29
N ASN A 37 -31.96 -9.98 -7.56
CA ASN A 37 -32.20 -10.66 -6.29
C ASN A 37 -31.69 -9.86 -5.08
N CYS A 38 -31.35 -8.57 -5.23
CA CYS A 38 -30.86 -7.70 -4.14
C CYS A 38 -29.55 -8.10 -3.45
N LEU A 39 -28.78 -9.03 -4.01
CA LEU A 39 -27.55 -9.53 -3.41
C LEU A 39 -26.37 -8.57 -3.62
N LEU A 40 -26.46 -7.72 -4.66
CA LEU A 40 -25.54 -6.64 -4.96
C LEU A 40 -26.32 -5.57 -5.75
N LEU A 41 -26.31 -4.32 -5.29
CA LEU A 41 -26.88 -3.18 -6.02
C LEU A 41 -25.76 -2.22 -6.46
N PRO A 42 -25.85 -1.56 -7.63
CA PRO A 42 -24.95 -0.46 -7.97
C PRO A 42 -25.06 0.64 -6.91
N ALA A 43 -23.95 1.27 -6.56
CA ALA A 43 -23.94 2.45 -5.70
C ALA A 43 -24.69 3.64 -6.34
N LEU A 44 -24.80 3.64 -7.67
CA LEU A 44 -25.49 4.65 -8.48
C LEU A 44 -25.83 4.12 -9.87
N ARG A 45 -27.01 4.49 -10.39
CA ARG A 45 -27.34 4.51 -11.83
C ARG A 45 -27.34 5.95 -12.32
N PHE A 46 -26.73 6.18 -13.47
CA PHE A 46 -26.65 7.48 -14.13
C PHE A 46 -27.34 7.41 -15.49
N HIS A 47 -28.48 8.08 -15.60
CA HIS A 47 -29.31 8.16 -16.80
C HIS A 47 -28.86 9.37 -17.65
N GLN A 48 -28.10 9.10 -18.70
CA GLN A 48 -27.59 10.11 -19.62
C GLN A 48 -28.64 10.47 -20.69
N PRO A 49 -28.92 11.78 -20.92
CA PRO A 49 -29.82 12.20 -21.99
C PRO A 49 -29.33 11.73 -23.38
N ALA A 50 -30.19 11.03 -24.11
CA ALA A 50 -29.85 10.48 -25.43
C ALA A 50 -29.36 11.55 -26.43
N ALA A 51 -29.90 12.77 -26.37
CA ALA A 51 -29.47 13.90 -27.20
C ALA A 51 -28.01 14.34 -26.93
N TYR A 52 -27.60 14.38 -25.66
CA TYR A 52 -26.22 14.69 -25.28
C TYR A 52 -25.26 13.58 -25.75
N LEU A 53 -25.62 12.31 -25.51
CA LEU A 53 -24.85 11.15 -25.97
C LEU A 53 -24.69 11.11 -27.50
N LEU A 54 -25.74 11.50 -28.23
CA LEU A 54 -25.73 11.68 -29.68
C LEU A 54 -24.71 12.75 -30.10
N ALA A 55 -24.78 13.96 -29.54
CA ALA A 55 -23.90 15.07 -29.89
C ALA A 55 -22.42 14.79 -29.56
N VAL A 56 -22.13 14.21 -28.38
CA VAL A 56 -20.77 13.78 -28.01
C VAL A 56 -20.24 12.71 -28.96
N THR A 57 -21.08 11.75 -29.36
CA THR A 57 -20.68 10.69 -30.31
C THR A 57 -20.44 11.26 -31.72
N GLN A 58 -21.29 12.16 -32.20
CA GLN A 58 -21.10 12.87 -33.48
C GLN A 58 -19.78 13.67 -33.47
N ARG A 59 -19.54 14.46 -32.42
CA ARG A 59 -18.32 15.28 -32.26
C ARG A 59 -17.04 14.45 -32.26
N ASN A 60 -17.00 13.38 -31.47
CA ASN A 60 -15.80 12.52 -31.34
C ASN A 60 -15.46 11.76 -32.64
N ASN A 61 -16.42 11.59 -33.55
CA ASN A 61 -16.22 10.96 -34.86
C ASN A 61 -16.21 11.97 -36.03
N LEU A 62 -16.14 13.28 -35.74
CA LEU A 62 -16.08 14.38 -36.73
C LEU A 62 -17.31 14.49 -37.65
N TRP A 63 -18.50 14.16 -37.18
CA TRP A 63 -19.74 14.27 -37.96
C TRP A 63 -20.34 15.68 -37.89
N PRO A 64 -21.17 16.08 -38.88
CA PRO A 64 -22.04 17.24 -38.74
C PRO A 64 -23.01 17.02 -37.57
N VAL A 65 -23.01 17.96 -36.61
CA VAL A 65 -23.83 17.84 -35.40
C VAL A 65 -25.22 18.41 -35.67
N THR A 66 -26.25 17.63 -35.36
CA THR A 66 -27.63 17.93 -35.78
C THR A 66 -28.27 19.14 -35.09
N ASN A 67 -27.75 19.54 -33.93
CA ASN A 67 -28.23 20.68 -33.15
C ASN A 67 -27.07 21.28 -32.33
N PRO A 68 -26.73 22.58 -32.47
CA PRO A 68 -25.62 23.18 -31.71
C PRO A 68 -25.83 23.20 -30.20
N ASP A 69 -27.07 23.33 -29.73
CA ASP A 69 -27.37 23.43 -28.29
C ASP A 69 -27.12 22.11 -27.54
N ASP A 70 -27.07 20.97 -28.25
CA ASP A 70 -26.72 19.67 -27.66
C ASP A 70 -25.19 19.46 -27.48
N LEU A 71 -24.35 20.40 -27.96
CA LEU A 71 -22.88 20.34 -27.81
C LEU A 71 -22.40 20.71 -26.41
N ASP A 72 -23.10 21.62 -25.74
CA ASP A 72 -22.80 21.97 -24.37
C ASP A 72 -23.48 20.96 -23.44
N PRO A 73 -22.76 20.38 -22.46
CA PRO A 73 -23.39 19.51 -21.48
C PRO A 73 -24.48 20.30 -20.76
N PRO A 74 -25.73 19.80 -20.68
CA PRO A 74 -26.78 20.40 -19.87
C PRO A 74 -26.24 20.80 -18.49
N ASP A 75 -26.65 21.95 -17.95
CA ASP A 75 -26.07 22.51 -16.71
C ASP A 75 -25.91 21.48 -15.59
N VAL A 76 -26.86 20.54 -15.51
CA VAL A 76 -26.88 19.37 -14.64
C VAL A 76 -25.65 18.45 -14.83
N LEU A 77 -25.33 18.08 -16.08
CA LEU A 77 -24.13 17.31 -16.42
C LEU A 77 -22.84 18.08 -16.15
N ARG A 78 -22.84 19.39 -16.40
CA ARG A 78 -21.67 20.23 -16.11
C ARG A 78 -21.34 20.24 -14.61
N ARG A 79 -22.35 20.23 -13.72
CA ARG A 79 -22.12 20.11 -12.26
C ARG A 79 -21.54 18.75 -11.85
N LEU A 80 -21.89 17.66 -12.55
CA LEU A 80 -21.29 16.34 -12.32
C LEU A 80 -19.82 16.25 -12.77
N GLN A 81 -19.36 17.18 -13.61
CA GLN A 81 -17.96 17.28 -14.07
C GLN A 81 -17.13 18.27 -13.25
N GLN A 82 -17.77 19.10 -12.41
CA GLN A 82 -17.09 20.10 -11.57
C GLN A 82 -16.65 19.49 -10.25
N ARG A 83 -15.46 19.88 -9.76
CA ARG A 83 -15.07 19.63 -8.37
C ARG A 83 -15.98 20.44 -7.47
N HIS A 84 -16.60 19.80 -6.48
CA HIS A 84 -17.47 20.48 -5.53
C HIS A 84 -16.66 21.09 -4.39
N ALA A 85 -17.10 22.24 -3.91
CA ALA A 85 -16.47 22.93 -2.79
C ALA A 85 -16.53 22.04 -1.53
N GLY A 86 -15.36 21.74 -0.99
CA GLY A 86 -15.22 20.89 0.19
C GLY A 86 -15.45 19.40 -0.10
N GLY A 87 -14.49 18.78 -0.78
CA GLY A 87 -14.17 17.34 -0.65
C GLY A 87 -15.22 16.31 -1.08
N LEU A 88 -16.44 16.70 -1.45
CA LEU A 88 -17.48 15.76 -1.87
C LEU A 88 -17.31 15.33 -3.33
N HIS A 89 -17.55 14.05 -3.59
CA HIS A 89 -17.62 13.55 -4.97
C HIS A 89 -18.83 14.19 -5.68
N PRO A 90 -18.73 14.56 -6.98
CA PRO A 90 -19.80 15.30 -7.66
C PRO A 90 -21.14 14.56 -7.68
N PHE A 91 -21.09 13.23 -7.76
CA PHE A 91 -22.29 12.40 -7.71
C PHE A 91 -23.01 12.48 -6.36
N ASP A 92 -22.30 12.61 -5.24
CA ASP A 92 -22.93 12.77 -3.91
C ASP A 92 -23.55 14.14 -3.73
N ALA A 93 -22.83 15.19 -4.12
CA ALA A 93 -23.26 16.57 -3.96
C ALA A 93 -24.54 16.87 -4.76
N GLU A 94 -24.75 16.18 -5.89
CA GLU A 94 -25.93 16.32 -6.74
C GLU A 94 -26.99 15.21 -6.51
N ARG A 95 -26.69 14.13 -5.77
CA ARG A 95 -27.49 12.89 -5.70
C ARG A 95 -28.98 13.11 -5.43
N GLU A 96 -29.30 13.99 -4.49
CA GLU A 96 -30.67 14.27 -4.04
C GLU A 96 -31.41 15.30 -4.91
N ARG A 97 -30.70 15.97 -5.83
CA ARG A 97 -31.19 17.15 -6.58
C ARG A 97 -31.21 16.93 -8.09
N ASN A 98 -30.56 15.89 -8.56
CA ASN A 98 -30.32 15.61 -9.97
C ASN A 98 -31.07 14.34 -10.38
N SER A 99 -32.15 14.50 -11.15
CA SER A 99 -32.99 13.40 -11.62
C SER A 99 -32.31 12.42 -12.59
N LEU A 100 -31.08 12.72 -13.02
CA LEU A 100 -30.25 11.80 -13.80
C LEU A 100 -29.52 10.79 -12.90
N LEU A 101 -29.43 11.05 -11.59
CA LEU A 101 -28.79 10.20 -10.60
C LEU A 101 -29.86 9.42 -9.83
N VAL A 102 -29.80 8.09 -9.88
CA VAL A 102 -30.71 7.21 -9.16
C VAL A 102 -29.89 6.28 -8.27
N THR A 103 -30.18 6.26 -6.97
CA THR A 103 -29.69 5.21 -6.07
C THR A 103 -30.63 4.01 -6.19
N PRO A 104 -30.17 2.84 -6.72
CA PRO A 104 -31.03 1.67 -6.87
C PRO A 104 -31.51 1.15 -5.50
N GLY A 105 -32.77 0.76 -5.44
CA GLY A 105 -33.38 0.11 -4.28
C GLY A 105 -34.00 -1.23 -4.65
N CYS A 106 -34.28 -2.06 -3.64
CA CYS A 106 -34.76 -3.42 -3.87
C CYS A 106 -36.14 -3.56 -4.51
N GLU A 107 -36.97 -2.53 -4.41
CA GLU A 107 -38.36 -2.56 -4.89
C GLU A 107 -38.48 -2.33 -6.40
N ALA A 108 -37.40 -1.89 -7.06
CA ALA A 108 -37.40 -1.41 -8.45
C ALA A 108 -36.19 -1.93 -9.24
N PHE A 109 -36.06 -3.26 -9.36
CA PHE A 109 -35.12 -3.83 -10.33
C PHE A 109 -35.54 -3.50 -11.76
N GLU A 110 -34.58 -3.08 -12.57
CA GLU A 110 -34.73 -2.87 -14.02
C GLU A 110 -33.74 -3.79 -14.73
N PRO A 111 -34.22 -4.71 -15.60
CA PRO A 111 -33.37 -5.54 -16.45
C PRO A 111 -32.38 -4.71 -17.28
N TRP A 112 -31.19 -5.25 -17.54
CA TRP A 112 -30.16 -4.52 -18.27
C TRP A 112 -30.46 -4.39 -19.76
N ASP A 113 -31.40 -5.19 -20.29
CA ASP A 113 -31.93 -5.03 -21.65
C ASP A 113 -33.06 -3.99 -21.76
N ALA A 114 -33.54 -3.44 -20.63
CA ALA A 114 -34.41 -2.27 -20.59
C ALA A 114 -33.64 -0.95 -20.72
N ASP A 115 -32.31 -0.95 -20.59
CA ASP A 115 -31.45 0.19 -20.87
C ASP A 115 -31.63 0.65 -22.33
N GLU A 116 -32.11 1.87 -22.56
CA GLU A 116 -32.17 2.39 -23.93
C GLU A 116 -30.75 2.48 -24.52
N THR A 117 -30.57 2.05 -25.77
CA THR A 117 -29.30 2.15 -26.46
C THR A 117 -29.42 3.01 -27.71
N ILE A 118 -28.64 4.08 -27.79
CA ILE A 118 -28.50 4.83 -29.04
C ILE A 118 -27.60 4.03 -29.98
N SER A 119 -28.05 3.84 -31.23
CA SER A 119 -27.29 3.21 -32.31
C SER A 119 -27.11 4.20 -33.44
N LEU A 120 -25.86 4.46 -33.82
CA LEU A 120 -25.49 5.49 -34.79
C LEU A 120 -24.57 4.90 -35.86
N THR A 121 -25.00 4.95 -37.12
CA THR A 121 -24.19 4.50 -38.25
C THR A 121 -23.30 5.65 -38.73
N THR A 122 -21.99 5.39 -38.77
CA THR A 122 -20.95 6.32 -39.22
C THR A 122 -21.01 6.54 -40.73
N PRO A 123 -20.41 7.62 -41.26
CA PRO A 123 -20.32 7.86 -42.71
C PRO A 123 -19.64 6.74 -43.52
N ASP A 124 -18.76 5.97 -42.89
CA ASP A 124 -18.09 4.79 -43.46
C ASP A 124 -18.83 3.45 -43.20
N GLY A 125 -20.02 3.50 -42.59
CA GLY A 125 -20.95 2.37 -42.47
C GLY A 125 -20.80 1.50 -41.22
N HIS A 126 -19.94 1.86 -40.28
CA HIS A 126 -19.82 1.19 -38.97
C HIS A 126 -20.91 1.68 -38.00
N THR A 127 -21.46 0.80 -37.15
CA THR A 127 -22.46 1.23 -36.14
C THR A 127 -21.81 1.37 -34.76
N VAL A 128 -21.83 2.58 -34.22
CA VAL A 128 -21.49 2.89 -32.82
C VAL A 128 -22.73 2.70 -31.95
N ARG A 129 -22.59 2.03 -30.80
CA ARG A 129 -23.64 1.90 -29.78
C ARG A 129 -23.20 2.52 -28.45
N ARG A 130 -24.13 3.18 -27.76
CA ARG A 130 -23.99 3.67 -26.37
C ARG A 130 -25.24 3.33 -25.58
N SER A 131 -25.08 2.92 -24.32
CA SER A 131 -26.20 2.87 -23.36
C SER A 131 -26.52 4.28 -22.91
N THR A 132 -27.80 4.58 -22.67
CA THR A 132 -28.23 5.78 -21.94
C THR A 132 -28.13 5.60 -20.43
N VAL A 133 -27.91 4.38 -19.92
CA VAL A 133 -27.77 4.09 -18.49
C VAL A 133 -26.36 3.57 -18.21
N GLU A 134 -25.66 4.23 -17.29
CA GLU A 134 -24.39 3.77 -16.74
C GLU A 134 -24.59 3.29 -15.29
N ARG A 135 -24.12 2.08 -14.99
CA ARG A 135 -24.07 1.52 -13.62
C ARG A 135 -22.70 1.76 -13.02
N TYR A 136 -22.69 2.38 -11.85
CA TYR A 136 -21.50 2.62 -11.04
C TYR A 136 -21.58 1.80 -9.75
N TYR A 137 -20.51 1.08 -9.46
CA TYR A 137 -20.33 0.31 -8.23
C TYR A 137 -19.28 0.99 -7.36
N ALA A 138 -19.34 0.75 -6.06
CA ALA A 138 -18.26 1.09 -5.16
C ALA A 138 -17.19 -0.02 -5.23
N PRO A 139 -15.88 0.30 -5.36
CA PRO A 139 -14.81 -0.70 -5.47
C PRO A 139 -14.89 -1.84 -4.45
N TRP A 140 -15.16 -1.55 -3.18
CA TRP A 140 -15.24 -2.55 -2.09
C TRP A 140 -16.28 -3.66 -2.32
N GLN A 141 -17.30 -3.42 -3.16
CA GLN A 141 -18.32 -4.40 -3.48
C GLN A 141 -17.76 -5.65 -4.19
N VAL A 142 -16.49 -5.60 -4.66
CA VAL A 142 -15.75 -6.78 -5.09
C VAL A 142 -15.66 -7.86 -4.00
N HIS A 143 -15.63 -7.47 -2.72
CA HIS A 143 -15.63 -8.38 -1.58
C HIS A 143 -16.99 -9.04 -1.36
N VAL A 144 -18.11 -8.32 -1.59
CA VAL A 144 -19.47 -8.88 -1.62
C VAL A 144 -19.54 -9.97 -2.70
N VAL A 145 -19.09 -9.67 -3.92
CA VAL A 145 -19.01 -10.67 -5.01
C VAL A 145 -18.13 -11.85 -4.61
N ALA A 146 -16.96 -11.62 -4.01
CA ALA A 146 -16.04 -12.68 -3.61
C ALA A 146 -16.67 -13.64 -2.58
N TRP A 147 -17.49 -13.11 -1.67
CA TRP A 147 -18.27 -13.85 -0.67
C TRP A 147 -19.45 -14.61 -1.29
N LEU A 148 -20.24 -13.95 -2.15
CA LEU A 148 -21.32 -14.58 -2.93
C LEU A 148 -20.79 -15.77 -3.75
N ARG A 149 -19.54 -15.67 -4.24
CA ARG A 149 -18.86 -16.73 -5.00
C ARG A 149 -18.14 -17.79 -4.16
N GLN A 150 -17.76 -17.54 -2.90
CA GLN A 150 -17.28 -18.62 -2.00
C GLN A 150 -18.39 -19.66 -1.80
N ARG A 151 -19.62 -19.16 -1.73
CA ARG A 151 -20.83 -19.97 -1.84
C ARG A 151 -21.15 -20.17 -3.32
N GLU A 152 -20.30 -20.92 -4.04
CA GLU A 152 -20.28 -21.20 -5.51
C GLU A 152 -21.63 -21.59 -6.17
N TYR A 153 -22.66 -21.73 -5.35
CA TYR A 153 -23.93 -22.38 -5.62
C TYR A 153 -25.03 -21.40 -6.07
N TYR A 154 -24.98 -20.10 -5.75
CA TYR A 154 -26.17 -19.24 -5.94
C TYR A 154 -26.57 -19.00 -7.40
N TYR A 155 -25.68 -18.42 -8.23
CA TYR A 155 -26.02 -18.15 -9.64
C TYR A 155 -26.13 -19.43 -10.49
N VAL A 156 -25.37 -20.48 -10.14
CA VAL A 156 -25.35 -21.74 -10.89
C VAL A 156 -26.59 -22.60 -10.58
N TYR A 157 -26.93 -22.78 -9.30
CA TYR A 157 -28.07 -23.62 -8.91
C TYR A 157 -29.40 -22.87 -8.84
N SER A 158 -29.46 -21.53 -8.85
CA SER A 158 -30.74 -20.82 -9.06
C SER A 158 -31.41 -21.25 -10.37
N ARG A 159 -30.62 -21.53 -11.42
CA ARG A 159 -31.10 -22.10 -12.68
C ARG A 159 -31.61 -23.53 -12.54
N PHE A 160 -31.01 -24.33 -11.66
CA PHE A 160 -31.43 -25.70 -11.36
C PHE A 160 -32.71 -25.72 -10.52
N LEU A 161 -32.83 -24.81 -9.55
CA LEU A 161 -34.01 -24.62 -8.71
C LEU A 161 -35.26 -24.24 -9.49
N ARG A 162 -35.15 -23.53 -10.62
CA ARG A 162 -36.30 -23.27 -11.53
C ARG A 162 -37.01 -24.55 -12.03
N HIS A 163 -36.43 -25.73 -11.79
CA HIS A 163 -36.98 -27.04 -12.16
C HIS A 163 -37.25 -27.96 -10.95
N ILE A 164 -37.21 -27.44 -9.72
CA ILE A 164 -37.47 -28.17 -8.48
C ILE A 164 -38.68 -27.54 -7.79
N ASP A 165 -39.67 -28.33 -7.40
CA ASP A 165 -40.80 -27.83 -6.61
C ASP A 165 -40.34 -27.37 -5.21
N PRO A 166 -40.76 -26.19 -4.71
CA PRO A 166 -40.32 -25.67 -3.41
C PRO A 166 -40.45 -26.60 -2.19
N PRO A 167 -41.43 -27.52 -2.09
CA PRO A 167 -41.50 -28.50 -1.00
C PRO A 167 -40.42 -29.61 -1.04
N HIS A 168 -39.61 -29.68 -2.09
CA HIS A 168 -38.58 -30.71 -2.25
C HIS A 168 -37.32 -30.36 -1.45
N HIS A 169 -36.80 -31.28 -0.65
CA HIS A 169 -35.66 -31.07 0.28
C HIS A 169 -34.39 -30.41 -0.32
N LEU A 170 -34.13 -30.58 -1.63
CA LEU A 170 -33.02 -29.89 -2.30
C LEU A 170 -33.23 -28.36 -2.42
N TRP A 171 -34.47 -27.89 -2.34
CA TRP A 171 -34.80 -26.47 -2.36
C TRP A 171 -34.11 -25.74 -1.22
N ASP A 172 -34.21 -26.25 0.01
CA ASP A 172 -33.57 -25.64 1.19
C ASP A 172 -32.04 -25.62 1.14
N TRP A 173 -31.43 -26.53 0.36
CA TRP A 173 -29.97 -26.63 0.22
C TRP A 173 -29.40 -25.66 -0.82
N TYR A 174 -30.16 -25.31 -1.85
CA TYR A 174 -29.71 -24.42 -2.92
C TYR A 174 -30.41 -23.06 -2.93
N ARG A 175 -31.46 -22.84 -2.10
CA ARG A 175 -32.18 -21.58 -2.06
C ARG A 175 -31.22 -20.43 -1.77
N LEU A 176 -31.51 -19.28 -2.38
CA LEU A 176 -30.83 -18.04 -2.02
C LEU A 176 -30.99 -17.79 -0.52
N PRO A 177 -30.02 -17.12 0.14
CA PRO A 177 -30.22 -16.67 1.51
C PRO A 177 -31.44 -15.75 1.54
N GLU A 178 -32.03 -15.64 2.72
CA GLU A 178 -32.97 -14.55 2.97
C GLU A 178 -32.22 -13.22 2.79
N ASP A 179 -32.87 -12.22 2.18
CA ASP A 179 -32.30 -10.89 1.99
C ASP A 179 -32.04 -10.26 3.36
N THR A 180 -30.76 -10.24 3.77
CA THR A 180 -30.31 -9.61 5.00
C THR A 180 -29.45 -8.40 4.68
N GLU A 181 -29.46 -7.43 5.60
CA GLU A 181 -28.53 -6.31 5.57
C GLU A 181 -27.06 -6.79 5.55
N GLU A 182 -26.73 -7.83 6.30
CA GLU A 182 -25.40 -8.48 6.30
C GLU A 182 -24.98 -8.98 4.90
N MET A 183 -25.92 -9.49 4.11
CA MET A 183 -25.67 -9.97 2.75
C MET A 183 -25.40 -8.81 1.78
N ARG A 184 -26.21 -7.75 1.87
CA ARG A 184 -26.11 -6.55 1.01
C ARG A 184 -24.85 -5.71 1.26
N SER A 185 -24.31 -5.78 2.47
CA SER A 185 -23.26 -4.88 2.97
C SER A 185 -21.93 -5.56 3.31
N LEU A 186 -21.83 -6.89 3.12
CA LEU A 186 -20.77 -7.76 3.64
C LEU A 186 -20.60 -7.58 5.16
N ARG A 187 -21.36 -8.33 5.96
CA ARG A 187 -21.31 -8.31 7.45
C ARG A 187 -21.60 -6.93 8.07
N GLY A 188 -22.42 -6.10 7.44
CA GLY A 188 -22.73 -4.75 7.94
C GLY A 188 -21.67 -3.68 7.59
N MET A 189 -20.62 -4.02 6.85
CA MET A 189 -19.46 -3.14 6.64
C MET A 189 -19.69 -1.98 5.67
N ALA A 190 -20.80 -1.94 4.93
CA ALA A 190 -21.05 -0.91 3.90
C ALA A 190 -20.86 0.52 4.40
N ASN A 191 -21.39 0.88 5.58
CA ASN A 191 -21.24 2.24 6.13
C ASN A 191 -19.77 2.58 6.46
N GLY A 192 -18.98 1.57 6.87
CA GLY A 192 -17.53 1.71 7.08
C GLY A 192 -16.78 1.96 5.78
N PHE A 193 -17.06 1.17 4.74
CA PHE A 193 -16.48 1.38 3.41
C PHE A 193 -16.94 2.71 2.78
N GLU A 194 -18.20 3.11 2.91
CA GLU A 194 -18.67 4.40 2.41
C GLU A 194 -18.01 5.59 3.11
N ALA A 195 -17.84 5.53 4.44
CA ALA A 195 -17.09 6.53 5.20
C ALA A 195 -15.64 6.63 4.70
N LEU A 196 -15.03 5.47 4.47
CA LEU A 196 -13.66 5.37 4.00
C LEU A 196 -13.49 5.95 2.59
N GLU A 197 -14.35 5.59 1.64
CA GLU A 197 -14.27 6.11 0.27
C GLU A 197 -14.59 7.61 0.18
N ARG A 198 -15.47 8.13 1.06
CA ARG A 198 -15.68 9.59 1.23
C ARG A 198 -14.40 10.27 1.68
N TYR A 199 -13.78 9.76 2.73
CA TYR A 199 -12.52 10.29 3.26
C TYR A 199 -11.39 10.24 2.23
N LEU A 200 -11.20 9.10 1.54
CA LEU A 200 -10.12 8.93 0.56
C LEU A 200 -10.27 9.79 -0.70
N TYR A 201 -11.51 10.05 -1.13
CA TYR A 201 -11.74 11.02 -2.21
C TYR A 201 -11.40 12.45 -1.73
N ALA A 202 -11.82 12.83 -0.53
CA ALA A 202 -11.50 14.15 0.04
C ALA A 202 -9.99 14.36 0.30
N ASP A 203 -9.29 13.31 0.75
CA ASP A 203 -7.82 13.23 0.88
C ASP A 203 -7.11 13.51 -0.46
N GLN A 204 -7.53 12.83 -1.53
CA GLN A 204 -6.97 13.05 -2.86
C GLN A 204 -7.23 14.47 -3.38
N VAL A 205 -8.38 15.07 -3.08
CA VAL A 205 -8.69 16.47 -3.44
C VAL A 205 -7.82 17.45 -2.66
N ALA A 206 -7.75 17.32 -1.33
CA ALA A 206 -6.98 18.22 -0.47
C ALA A 206 -5.47 18.13 -0.74
N LEU A 207 -4.94 16.93 -0.99
CA LEU A 207 -3.55 16.75 -1.42
C LEU A 207 -3.29 17.42 -2.79
N ALA A 208 -4.19 17.26 -3.75
CA ALA A 208 -4.04 17.90 -5.06
C ALA A 208 -4.11 19.43 -4.99
N GLU A 209 -4.86 19.99 -4.05
CA GLU A 209 -4.96 21.44 -3.79
C GLU A 209 -3.74 21.95 -3.02
N ALA A 210 -3.31 21.27 -1.95
CA ALA A 210 -2.17 21.68 -1.12
C ALA A 210 -0.83 21.66 -1.88
N PHE A 211 -0.68 20.77 -2.87
CA PHE A 211 0.52 20.71 -3.72
C PHE A 211 0.41 21.53 -5.03
N ASP A 212 -0.70 22.23 -5.28
CA ASP A 212 -0.81 23.08 -6.49
C ASP A 212 0.19 24.25 -6.42
N GLY A 213 0.92 24.46 -7.52
CA GLY A 213 2.01 25.44 -7.59
C GLY A 213 3.27 25.14 -6.73
N VAL A 214 3.32 24.05 -5.95
CA VAL A 214 4.44 23.77 -5.03
C VAL A 214 5.65 23.20 -5.78
N SER A 215 6.74 23.96 -5.85
CA SER A 215 8.01 23.48 -6.41
C SER A 215 8.85 22.76 -5.36
N GLY A 216 9.23 21.51 -5.65
CA GLY A 216 10.13 20.70 -4.80
C GLY A 216 9.48 19.52 -4.07
N GLY A 217 8.15 19.40 -4.08
CA GLY A 217 7.45 18.23 -3.52
C GLY A 217 7.46 18.14 -1.99
N THR A 218 7.65 19.27 -1.30
CA THR A 218 7.57 19.35 0.18
C THR A 218 6.75 20.59 0.54
N LEU A 219 5.76 20.42 1.40
CA LEU A 219 4.94 21.53 1.91
C LEU A 219 5.69 22.32 2.99
N THR A 220 5.37 23.61 3.12
CA THR A 220 5.83 24.40 4.26
C THR A 220 5.07 23.97 5.52
N LYS A 221 5.68 24.10 6.71
CA LYS A 221 5.04 23.68 7.97
C LYS A 221 3.60 24.22 8.15
N PRO A 222 3.29 25.50 7.88
CA PRO A 222 1.91 25.99 7.96
C PRO A 222 0.95 25.32 6.96
N ALA A 223 1.38 25.05 5.73
CA ALA A 223 0.57 24.35 4.74
C ALA A 223 0.35 22.87 5.10
N THR A 224 1.34 22.24 5.75
CA THR A 224 1.19 20.89 6.33
C THR A 224 0.17 20.88 7.47
N GLU A 225 0.23 21.86 8.38
CA GLU A 225 -0.75 22.02 9.49
C GLU A 225 -2.17 22.30 8.96
N GLU A 226 -2.31 23.14 7.94
CA GLU A 226 -3.59 23.41 7.26
C GLU A 226 -4.16 22.16 6.57
N LEU A 227 -3.31 21.38 5.90
CA LEU A 227 -3.69 20.10 5.31
C LEU A 227 -4.16 19.11 6.37
N HIS A 228 -3.43 18.92 7.48
CA HIS A 228 -3.85 18.03 8.57
C HIS A 228 -5.18 18.46 9.20
N SER A 229 -5.38 19.76 9.42
CA SER A 229 -6.66 20.30 9.93
C SER A 229 -7.82 20.02 8.96
N THR A 230 -7.57 20.21 7.67
CA THR A 230 -8.52 19.89 6.59
C THR A 230 -8.84 18.39 6.57
N MET A 231 -7.85 17.52 6.72
CA MET A 231 -8.05 16.06 6.81
C MET A 231 -8.84 15.61 8.04
N ALA A 232 -8.59 16.18 9.22
CA ALA A 232 -9.37 15.92 10.42
C ALA A 232 -10.85 16.33 10.26
N ALA A 233 -11.12 17.45 9.58
CA ALA A 233 -12.48 17.88 9.26
C ALA A 233 -13.18 16.91 8.28
N TRP A 234 -12.49 16.44 7.23
CA TRP A 234 -13.05 15.47 6.29
C TRP A 234 -13.26 14.09 6.88
N ALA A 235 -12.35 13.63 7.75
CA ALA A 235 -12.46 12.36 8.45
C ALA A 235 -13.72 12.31 9.32
N ARG A 236 -13.89 13.29 10.22
CA ARG A 236 -15.11 13.43 11.05
C ARG A 236 -16.38 13.48 10.21
N ARG A 237 -16.44 14.37 9.23
CA ARG A 237 -17.62 14.52 8.35
C ARG A 237 -17.96 13.24 7.58
N SER A 238 -16.95 12.44 7.21
CA SER A 238 -17.17 11.18 6.49
C SER A 238 -17.81 10.11 7.37
N LEU A 239 -17.45 10.06 8.66
CA LEU A 239 -18.12 9.23 9.67
C LEU A 239 -19.55 9.72 9.94
N GLU A 240 -19.74 11.02 10.17
CA GLU A 240 -21.05 11.64 10.43
C GLU A 240 -22.06 11.35 9.31
N VAL A 241 -21.67 11.57 8.04
CA VAL A 241 -22.53 11.32 6.87
C VAL A 241 -22.86 9.84 6.69
N SER A 242 -21.97 8.95 7.14
CA SER A 242 -22.18 7.50 7.09
C SER A 242 -22.89 6.94 8.34
N ASN A 243 -23.29 7.81 9.27
CA ASN A 243 -23.86 7.47 10.58
C ASN A 243 -23.02 6.40 11.32
N LEU A 244 -21.69 6.56 11.28
CA LEU A 244 -20.74 5.63 11.90
C LEU A 244 -20.16 6.25 13.16
N ASP A 245 -20.65 5.80 14.33
CA ASP A 245 -20.05 6.17 15.61
C ASP A 245 -18.70 5.46 15.82
N GLU A 246 -17.94 5.93 16.81
CA GLU A 246 -16.62 5.40 17.14
C GLU A 246 -16.63 3.89 17.45
N PRO A 247 -17.53 3.36 18.31
CA PRO A 247 -17.68 1.91 18.49
C PRO A 247 -18.01 1.14 17.19
N ALA A 248 -18.83 1.69 16.29
CA ALA A 248 -19.14 1.07 15.01
C ALA A 248 -17.94 1.08 14.05
N PHE A 249 -17.15 2.15 14.06
CA PHE A 249 -15.91 2.23 13.31
C PHE A 249 -14.88 1.20 13.79
N PHE A 250 -14.68 1.01 15.10
CA PHE A 250 -13.78 -0.03 15.60
C PHE A 250 -14.30 -1.46 15.32
N ARG A 251 -15.63 -1.68 15.34
CA ARG A 251 -16.22 -2.94 14.83
C ARG A 251 -15.91 -3.16 13.34
N PHE A 252 -15.97 -2.12 12.51
CA PHE A 252 -15.59 -2.20 11.09
C PHE A 252 -14.10 -2.56 10.91
N LEU A 253 -13.18 -1.98 11.70
CA LEU A 253 -11.76 -2.40 11.69
C LEU A 253 -11.60 -3.88 12.04
N SER A 254 -12.36 -4.40 13.01
CA SER A 254 -12.34 -5.81 13.40
C SER A 254 -12.87 -6.74 12.30
N GLU A 255 -13.96 -6.36 11.62
CA GLU A 255 -14.48 -7.16 10.51
C GLU A 255 -13.53 -7.14 9.30
N LEU A 256 -12.80 -6.05 9.05
CA LEU A 256 -11.71 -6.00 8.07
C LEU A 256 -10.56 -6.95 8.43
N THR A 257 -10.07 -6.96 9.69
CA THR A 257 -8.99 -7.88 10.07
C THR A 257 -9.42 -9.35 9.97
N LEU A 258 -10.67 -9.66 10.33
CA LEU A 258 -11.26 -10.99 10.12
C LEU A 258 -11.37 -11.34 8.62
N LEU A 259 -11.82 -10.41 7.77
CA LEU A 259 -11.93 -10.60 6.33
C LEU A 259 -10.56 -10.91 5.69
N ILE A 260 -9.52 -10.16 6.06
CA ILE A 260 -8.14 -10.42 5.62
C ILE A 260 -7.68 -11.81 6.11
N GLY A 261 -7.98 -12.15 7.37
CA GLY A 261 -7.66 -13.46 7.96
C GLY A 261 -8.31 -14.62 7.21
N ASP A 262 -9.58 -14.50 6.86
CA ASP A 262 -10.34 -15.50 6.09
C ASP A 262 -9.81 -15.62 4.65
N TYR A 263 -9.56 -14.49 3.95
CA TYR A 263 -8.96 -14.52 2.61
C TYR A 263 -7.54 -15.12 2.60
N ARG A 264 -6.71 -14.83 3.60
CA ARG A 264 -5.38 -15.47 3.71
C ARG A 264 -5.48 -16.96 4.03
N ARG A 265 -6.49 -17.41 4.77
CA ARG A 265 -6.76 -18.83 5.05
C ARG A 265 -7.21 -19.59 3.79
N ASP A 266 -8.04 -18.94 2.96
CA ASP A 266 -8.55 -19.47 1.68
C ASP A 266 -7.54 -19.35 0.50
N GLU A 267 -6.28 -19.00 0.77
CA GLU A 267 -5.23 -18.71 -0.23
C GLU A 267 -5.60 -17.60 -1.25
N ARG A 268 -6.58 -16.76 -0.93
CA ARG A 268 -7.07 -15.63 -1.75
C ARG A 268 -6.21 -14.37 -1.56
N ILE A 269 -4.91 -14.51 -1.77
CA ILE A 269 -3.90 -13.49 -1.43
C ILE A 269 -4.22 -12.10 -2.01
N ALA A 270 -4.63 -12.00 -3.28
CA ALA A 270 -4.95 -10.71 -3.89
C ALA A 270 -6.13 -9.98 -3.20
N LEU A 271 -7.17 -10.71 -2.77
CA LEU A 271 -8.28 -10.14 -2.00
C LEU A 271 -7.87 -9.76 -0.58
N ALA A 272 -6.96 -10.52 0.04
CA ALA A 272 -6.40 -10.20 1.34
C ALA A 272 -5.54 -8.92 1.31
N ASP A 273 -4.71 -8.77 0.28
CA ASP A 273 -3.82 -7.62 0.13
C ASP A 273 -4.62 -6.33 -0.20
N ASP A 274 -5.72 -6.44 -0.95
CA ASP A 274 -6.67 -5.34 -1.24
C ASP A 274 -7.48 -4.92 0.01
N ALA A 275 -7.95 -5.89 0.80
CA ALA A 275 -8.59 -5.62 2.10
C ALA A 275 -7.60 -5.04 3.15
N GLU A 276 -6.31 -5.39 3.06
CA GLU A 276 -5.25 -4.82 3.90
C GLU A 276 -4.94 -3.36 3.53
N GLU A 277 -5.09 -2.98 2.25
CA GLU A 277 -5.02 -1.58 1.82
C GLU A 277 -6.18 -0.76 2.41
N TYR A 278 -7.42 -1.26 2.33
CA TYR A 278 -8.57 -0.66 3.02
C TYR A 278 -8.36 -0.55 4.54
N LEU A 279 -7.76 -1.55 5.19
CA LEU A 279 -7.52 -1.50 6.64
C LEU A 279 -6.54 -0.37 7.02
N ARG A 280 -5.48 -0.15 6.25
CA ARG A 280 -4.52 0.94 6.49
C ARG A 280 -5.14 2.30 6.26
N ASP A 281 -5.92 2.44 5.18
CA ASP A 281 -6.65 3.68 4.93
C ASP A 281 -7.73 3.93 6.00
N ALA A 282 -8.34 2.89 6.56
CA ALA A 282 -9.27 2.99 7.68
C ALA A 282 -8.54 3.41 8.97
N GLN A 283 -7.39 2.83 9.31
CA GLN A 283 -6.56 3.26 10.44
C GLN A 283 -6.23 4.76 10.35
N ARG A 284 -5.87 5.25 9.15
CA ARG A 284 -5.62 6.66 8.87
C ARG A 284 -6.86 7.54 9.03
N LEU A 285 -8.04 7.10 8.56
CA LEU A 285 -9.33 7.76 8.84
C LEU A 285 -9.58 7.88 10.35
N GLY A 286 -9.34 6.82 11.12
CA GLY A 286 -9.50 6.81 12.58
C GLY A 286 -8.59 7.81 13.29
N GLN A 287 -7.30 7.82 12.97
CA GLN A 287 -6.34 8.80 13.51
C GLN A 287 -6.79 10.25 13.30
N TYR A 288 -7.24 10.59 12.09
CA TYR A 288 -7.74 11.95 11.79
C TYR A 288 -9.10 12.27 12.42
N ALA A 289 -10.00 11.29 12.52
CA ALA A 289 -11.35 11.52 13.03
C ALA A 289 -11.40 11.73 14.55
N PHE A 290 -10.64 10.91 15.28
CA PHE A 290 -10.65 10.87 16.75
C PHE A 290 -9.44 11.58 17.39
N GLU A 291 -8.57 12.18 16.56
CA GLU A 291 -7.34 12.86 16.98
C GLU A 291 -6.39 11.93 17.77
N TYR A 292 -6.43 10.63 17.45
CA TYR A 292 -5.60 9.61 18.06
C TYR A 292 -4.22 9.51 17.40
N ASP A 293 -3.19 9.41 18.25
CA ASP A 293 -1.93 8.80 17.85
C ASP A 293 -2.11 7.27 17.72
N TRP A 294 -1.03 6.57 17.36
CA TRP A 294 -1.10 5.15 17.08
C TRP A 294 -1.43 4.32 18.33
N ASP A 295 -0.82 4.61 19.49
CA ASP A 295 -1.12 3.87 20.73
C ASP A 295 -2.53 4.19 21.26
N GLY A 296 -3.03 5.42 21.07
CA GLY A 296 -4.42 5.80 21.37
C GLY A 296 -5.43 5.04 20.51
N LEU A 297 -5.21 4.93 19.21
CA LEU A 297 -6.05 4.15 18.30
C LEU A 297 -6.10 2.67 18.71
N LEU A 298 -4.95 2.12 19.13
CA LEU A 298 -4.86 0.74 19.61
C LEU A 298 -5.53 0.52 20.96
N ALA A 299 -5.45 1.50 21.88
CA ALA A 299 -6.16 1.44 23.16
C ALA A 299 -7.69 1.49 22.95
N ALA A 300 -8.18 2.38 22.10
CA ALA A 300 -9.60 2.49 21.77
C ALA A 300 -10.13 1.23 21.04
N ALA A 301 -9.31 0.61 20.19
CA ALA A 301 -9.64 -0.68 19.56
C ALA A 301 -9.86 -1.81 20.61
N GLU A 302 -9.01 -1.86 21.65
CA GLU A 302 -9.16 -2.80 22.75
C GLU A 302 -10.36 -2.46 23.66
N GLU A 303 -10.65 -1.17 23.88
CA GLU A 303 -11.81 -0.72 24.66
C GLU A 303 -13.14 -1.09 23.99
N HIS A 304 -13.27 -0.85 22.68
CA HIS A 304 -14.54 -0.96 21.96
C HIS A 304 -14.84 -2.36 21.40
N VAL A 305 -13.81 -3.18 21.14
CA VAL A 305 -13.98 -4.53 20.56
C VAL A 305 -13.46 -5.64 21.49
N GLY A 306 -12.49 -5.34 22.36
CA GLY A 306 -11.94 -6.27 23.33
C GLY A 306 -10.58 -6.88 22.93
N PRO A 307 -10.10 -7.86 23.73
CA PRO A 307 -8.72 -8.33 23.72
C PRO A 307 -8.22 -8.86 22.37
N GLY A 308 -7.20 -8.19 21.83
CA GLY A 308 -6.39 -8.68 20.71
C GLY A 308 -6.66 -8.03 19.35
N LEU A 309 -7.58 -7.06 19.25
CA LEU A 309 -7.72 -6.26 18.03
C LEU A 309 -6.46 -5.40 17.81
N SER A 310 -5.88 -4.81 18.86
CA SER A 310 -4.62 -4.06 18.76
C SER A 310 -3.49 -4.90 18.16
N VAL A 311 -3.35 -6.16 18.60
CA VAL A 311 -2.34 -7.10 18.09
C VAL A 311 -2.56 -7.42 16.60
N GLN A 312 -3.81 -7.45 16.15
CA GLN A 312 -4.13 -7.61 14.72
C GLN A 312 -3.81 -6.34 13.94
N LEU A 313 -4.18 -5.16 14.44
CA LEU A 313 -3.89 -3.86 13.80
C LEU A 313 -2.36 -3.62 13.69
N ARG A 314 -1.60 -3.87 14.76
CA ARG A 314 -0.11 -3.85 14.79
C ARG A 314 0.52 -4.76 13.73
N ARG A 315 -0.09 -5.92 13.45
CA ARG A 315 0.40 -6.84 12.40
C ARG A 315 0.21 -6.31 10.98
N PHE A 316 -0.76 -5.42 10.75
CA PHE A 316 -1.08 -4.86 9.43
C PHE A 316 -0.57 -3.43 9.22
N ASP A 317 -0.18 -2.74 10.30
CA ASP A 317 0.67 -1.56 10.20
C ASP A 317 1.97 -1.93 9.47
N PRO A 318 2.32 -1.25 8.36
CA PRO A 318 3.44 -1.65 7.52
C PRO A 318 4.79 -1.53 8.22
N VAL A 319 4.89 -0.82 9.35
CA VAL A 319 6.14 -0.37 9.95
C VAL A 319 6.42 -1.07 11.26
N GLU A 320 5.41 -1.42 12.06
CA GLU A 320 5.52 -2.51 13.02
C GLU A 320 5.79 -3.83 12.31
N ALA A 321 5.11 -4.13 11.19
CA ALA A 321 5.40 -5.31 10.39
C ALA A 321 6.82 -5.29 9.77
N ALA A 322 7.36 -4.11 9.42
CA ALA A 322 8.75 -3.95 9.00
C ALA A 322 9.73 -4.07 10.17
N ALA A 323 9.42 -3.51 11.33
CA ALA A 323 10.19 -3.59 12.57
C ALA A 323 10.32 -5.05 13.04
N ASP A 324 9.23 -5.81 13.07
CA ASP A 324 9.24 -7.23 13.45
C ASP A 324 9.97 -8.12 12.44
N ALA A 325 9.89 -7.79 11.15
CA ALA A 325 10.69 -8.47 10.13
C ALA A 325 12.18 -8.12 10.24
N ALA A 326 12.50 -6.84 10.43
CA ALA A 326 13.86 -6.35 10.63
C ALA A 326 14.49 -6.97 11.89
N ARG A 327 13.80 -6.97 13.03
CA ARG A 327 14.19 -7.63 14.28
C ARG A 327 14.55 -9.10 14.07
N ARG A 328 13.68 -9.86 13.37
CA ARG A 328 13.93 -11.29 13.05
C ARG A 328 15.11 -11.47 12.10
N ASN A 329 15.24 -10.62 11.08
CA ASN A 329 16.36 -10.69 10.12
C ASN A 329 17.69 -10.32 10.81
N LEU A 330 17.71 -9.31 11.68
CA LEU A 330 18.86 -8.94 12.51
C LEU A 330 19.26 -10.05 13.49
N LYS A 331 18.31 -10.73 14.14
CA LYS A 331 18.59 -11.95 14.93
C LYS A 331 19.18 -13.08 14.07
N ALA A 332 18.69 -13.25 12.84
CA ALA A 332 19.23 -14.25 11.90
C ALA A 332 20.60 -13.88 11.29
N ILE A 333 20.95 -12.59 11.23
CA ILE A 333 22.28 -12.07 10.91
C ILE A 333 23.24 -12.36 12.06
N LEU A 334 22.88 -11.92 13.27
CA LEU A 334 23.68 -12.10 14.47
C LEU A 334 23.83 -13.56 14.91
N GLY A 335 22.94 -14.46 14.47
CA GLY A 335 23.12 -15.91 14.59
C GLY A 335 24.14 -16.53 13.63
N LYS A 336 24.81 -15.74 12.79
CA LYS A 336 25.83 -16.19 11.82
C LYS A 336 27.14 -15.43 12.09
N ASP A 337 28.21 -16.17 12.36
CA ASP A 337 29.56 -15.61 12.47
C ASP A 337 29.98 -14.97 11.12
N PRO A 338 30.77 -13.88 11.10
CA PRO A 338 31.67 -13.42 12.17
C PRO A 338 31.20 -12.21 13.00
N VAL A 339 30.06 -11.58 12.68
CA VAL A 339 29.59 -10.38 13.44
C VAL A 339 28.98 -10.78 14.79
N ALA A 340 28.51 -12.03 14.91
CA ALA A 340 28.03 -12.65 16.15
C ALA A 340 29.02 -12.47 17.31
N ALA A 341 30.30 -12.76 17.07
CA ALA A 341 31.37 -12.60 18.06
C ALA A 341 31.46 -11.15 18.58
N PHE A 342 31.39 -10.16 17.68
CA PHE A 342 31.46 -8.74 18.06
C PHE A 342 30.21 -8.29 18.84
N ALA A 343 29.01 -8.76 18.48
CA ALA A 343 27.78 -8.40 19.20
C ALA A 343 27.70 -8.97 20.63
N ASN A 344 28.35 -10.11 20.88
CA ASN A 344 28.43 -10.70 22.22
C ASN A 344 29.21 -9.82 23.21
N ASP A 345 30.21 -9.06 22.74
CA ASP A 345 30.98 -8.12 23.58
C ASP A 345 30.15 -6.90 24.03
N TYR A 346 29.00 -6.63 23.40
CA TYR A 346 28.18 -5.43 23.62
C TYR A 346 26.77 -5.69 24.17
N GLY A 347 26.46 -6.90 24.67
CA GLY A 347 25.17 -7.21 25.32
C GLY A 347 24.42 -8.39 24.72
N GLY A 348 24.90 -8.92 23.58
CA GLY A 348 24.45 -10.19 23.03
C GLY A 348 23.53 -10.10 21.83
N ILE A 349 23.42 -11.23 21.15
CA ILE A 349 22.66 -11.46 19.90
C ILE A 349 21.17 -11.08 20.03
N ASP A 350 20.62 -11.10 21.24
CA ASP A 350 19.21 -10.81 21.49
C ASP A 350 18.85 -9.33 21.68
N THR A 351 19.74 -8.49 22.23
CA THR A 351 19.42 -7.09 22.57
C THR A 351 19.69 -6.13 21.41
N VAL A 352 20.80 -6.32 20.70
CA VAL A 352 21.25 -5.45 19.60
C VAL A 352 20.18 -5.27 18.50
N PRO A 353 19.40 -6.30 18.11
CA PRO A 353 18.29 -6.13 17.17
C PRO A 353 17.17 -5.22 17.68
N ASP A 354 16.87 -5.29 18.98
CA ASP A 354 15.81 -4.50 19.60
C ASP A 354 16.24 -3.03 19.78
N GLU A 355 17.52 -2.80 20.11
CA GLU A 355 18.15 -1.48 20.12
C GLU A 355 18.12 -0.80 18.75
N ILE A 356 18.58 -1.48 17.69
CA ILE A 356 18.59 -0.94 16.31
C ILE A 356 17.17 -0.62 15.85
N VAL A 357 16.23 -1.54 16.06
CA VAL A 357 14.84 -1.35 15.64
C VAL A 357 14.19 -0.20 16.41
N LYS A 358 14.41 -0.10 17.74
CA LYS A 358 13.91 1.02 18.54
C LYS A 358 14.49 2.35 18.04
N PHE A 359 15.80 2.46 17.84
CA PHE A 359 16.42 3.68 17.31
C PHE A 359 15.85 4.08 15.95
N CYS A 360 15.55 3.09 15.08
CA CYS A 360 14.94 3.39 13.79
C CYS A 360 13.48 3.87 13.90
N LEU A 361 12.74 3.50 14.94
CA LEU A 361 11.40 4.02 15.22
C LEU A 361 11.48 5.42 15.86
N ASP A 362 12.34 5.58 16.89
CA ASP A 362 12.52 6.84 17.64
C ASP A 362 13.06 8.00 16.76
N HIS A 363 13.72 7.70 15.63
CA HIS A 363 14.32 8.68 14.71
C HIS A 363 13.75 8.65 13.28
N ASP A 364 12.56 8.09 13.07
CA ASP A 364 11.90 8.04 11.75
C ASP A 364 12.80 7.49 10.61
N LEU A 365 13.47 6.35 10.86
CA LEU A 365 14.34 5.68 9.88
C LEU A 365 13.63 4.51 9.19
N TRP A 366 12.41 4.77 8.70
CA TRP A 366 11.49 3.81 8.09
C TRP A 366 12.15 3.01 6.95
N GLU A 367 13.00 3.63 6.12
CA GLU A 367 13.73 2.94 5.04
C GLU A 367 14.76 1.92 5.55
N VAL A 368 15.28 2.06 6.78
CA VAL A 368 16.18 1.08 7.38
C VAL A 368 15.41 -0.19 7.70
N LEU A 369 14.24 -0.05 8.33
CA LEU A 369 13.33 -1.16 8.66
C LEU A 369 12.85 -1.86 7.39
N PHE A 370 12.38 -1.11 6.38
CA PHE A 370 11.98 -1.69 5.09
C PHE A 370 13.15 -2.34 4.33
N GLY A 371 14.35 -1.77 4.38
CA GLY A 371 15.54 -2.35 3.76
C GLY A 371 15.93 -3.69 4.38
N LEU A 372 15.84 -3.79 5.71
CA LEU A 372 16.07 -5.04 6.47
C LEU A 372 14.94 -6.06 6.25
N GLN A 373 13.67 -5.64 6.25
CA GLN A 373 12.52 -6.51 5.96
C GLN A 373 12.65 -7.17 4.57
N ARG A 374 13.06 -6.39 3.55
CA ARG A 374 13.18 -6.84 2.15
C ARG A 374 14.25 -7.90 1.91
N TYR A 375 15.12 -8.19 2.89
CA TYR A 375 16.22 -9.14 2.75
C TYR A 375 16.13 -10.27 3.79
N SER A 376 15.34 -11.30 3.46
CA SER A 376 15.19 -12.51 4.29
C SER A 376 16.44 -13.40 4.27
N TYR A 377 16.86 -13.86 5.44
CA TYR A 377 17.99 -14.77 5.63
C TYR A 377 17.60 -16.26 5.63
N THR A 378 16.35 -16.61 5.26
CA THR A 378 15.86 -17.99 5.24
C THR A 378 16.02 -18.68 3.89
N ASP A 379 16.53 -19.92 3.90
CA ASP A 379 16.64 -20.75 2.69
C ASP A 379 15.29 -21.10 2.04
N ALA A 380 14.17 -20.87 2.74
CA ALA A 380 12.83 -21.11 2.23
C ALA A 380 12.36 -19.96 1.31
N ASP A 381 12.54 -18.71 1.73
CA ASP A 381 12.23 -17.53 0.91
C ASP A 381 13.19 -17.43 -0.28
N LEU A 382 14.48 -17.72 -0.06
CA LEU A 382 15.51 -17.77 -1.09
C LEU A 382 15.27 -18.80 -2.21
N ARG A 383 14.30 -19.72 -2.06
CA ARG A 383 13.83 -20.65 -3.10
C ARG A 383 12.57 -20.19 -3.84
N ARG A 384 11.79 -19.29 -3.26
CA ARG A 384 10.54 -18.78 -3.86
C ARG A 384 10.82 -17.78 -4.99
N ASP A 385 11.85 -16.95 -4.84
CA ASP A 385 12.22 -15.95 -5.84
C ASP A 385 13.03 -16.51 -7.03
N ARG A 386 12.31 -16.87 -8.09
CA ARG A 386 12.91 -17.28 -9.39
C ARG A 386 13.40 -16.12 -10.26
N TYR A 387 13.33 -14.87 -9.79
CA TYR A 387 13.52 -13.67 -10.63
C TYR A 387 14.71 -12.79 -10.17
N PRO A 388 15.79 -12.67 -10.98
CA PRO A 388 16.98 -11.87 -10.62
C PRO A 388 16.71 -10.40 -10.30
N GLY A 389 15.71 -9.79 -10.94
CA GLY A 389 15.34 -8.39 -10.73
C GLY A 389 14.81 -8.09 -9.33
N ILE A 390 14.23 -9.08 -8.63
CA ILE A 390 13.71 -8.91 -7.26
C ILE A 390 14.89 -8.82 -6.28
N PHE A 391 15.84 -9.76 -6.34
CA PHE A 391 17.08 -9.74 -5.55
C PHE A 391 17.86 -8.42 -5.71
N HIS A 392 18.01 -7.92 -6.93
CA HIS A 392 18.72 -6.66 -7.16
C HIS A 392 18.00 -5.44 -6.55
N ARG A 393 16.66 -5.41 -6.59
CA ARG A 393 15.87 -4.34 -5.93
C ARG A 393 15.97 -4.42 -4.40
N GLY A 394 15.86 -5.61 -3.81
CA GLY A 394 16.02 -5.83 -2.37
C GLY A 394 17.41 -5.43 -1.89
N LEU A 395 18.47 -5.88 -2.57
CA LEU A 395 19.86 -5.49 -2.27
C LEU A 395 20.06 -3.98 -2.35
N ARG A 396 19.46 -3.30 -3.33
CA ARG A 396 19.54 -1.83 -3.44
C ARG A 396 18.91 -1.13 -2.23
N GLN A 397 17.79 -1.63 -1.71
CA GLN A 397 17.16 -1.06 -0.51
C GLN A 397 18.00 -1.32 0.74
N LEU A 398 18.54 -2.53 0.91
CA LEU A 398 19.43 -2.86 2.01
C LEU A 398 20.73 -2.02 2.00
N ALA A 399 21.33 -1.80 0.83
CA ALA A 399 22.51 -0.95 0.71
C ALA A 399 22.22 0.54 0.98
N LEU A 400 20.98 1.00 0.74
CA LEU A 400 20.54 2.35 1.11
C LEU A 400 20.19 2.45 2.60
N ALA A 401 19.67 1.40 3.22
CA ALA A 401 19.40 1.34 4.66
C ALA A 401 20.67 1.61 5.49
N GLY A 402 21.83 1.08 5.09
CA GLY A 402 23.11 1.39 5.75
C GLY A 402 23.49 2.89 5.69
N GLU A 403 23.18 3.59 4.61
CA GLU A 403 23.42 5.04 4.48
C GLU A 403 22.40 5.86 5.30
N GLN A 404 21.13 5.43 5.36
CA GLN A 404 20.11 6.12 6.17
C GLN A 404 20.33 5.93 7.67
N LEU A 405 20.72 4.73 8.12
CA LEU A 405 21.12 4.53 9.53
C LEU A 405 22.34 5.40 9.87
N ALA A 406 23.35 5.42 8.99
CA ALA A 406 24.53 6.24 9.21
C ALA A 406 24.21 7.74 9.26
N ARG A 407 23.24 8.20 8.46
CA ARG A 407 22.71 9.55 8.55
C ARG A 407 21.98 9.80 9.87
N GLY A 408 21.04 8.93 10.26
CA GLY A 408 20.26 9.09 11.50
C GLY A 408 21.15 9.18 12.76
N ILE A 409 22.23 8.40 12.83
CA ILE A 409 23.22 8.48 13.92
C ILE A 409 23.94 9.84 13.93
N LEU A 410 24.27 10.41 12.77
CA LEU A 410 24.91 11.72 12.69
C LEU A 410 23.94 12.87 13.00
N ASP A 411 22.69 12.77 12.55
CA ASP A 411 21.63 13.75 12.83
C ASP A 411 21.32 13.74 14.35
N ALA A 412 21.14 12.57 14.97
CA ALA A 412 20.96 12.42 16.42
C ALA A 412 22.17 12.94 17.24
N GLN A 413 23.41 12.74 16.75
CA GLN A 413 24.60 13.31 17.38
C GLN A 413 24.60 14.85 17.32
N ALA A 414 24.15 15.44 16.21
CA ALA A 414 24.10 16.90 16.05
C ALA A 414 23.07 17.53 17.01
N ASP A 415 21.91 16.90 17.17
CA ASP A 415 20.85 17.32 18.10
C ASP A 415 21.34 17.32 19.56
N LEU A 416 22.09 16.29 19.98
CA LEU A 416 22.74 16.23 21.29
C LEU A 416 23.83 17.30 21.48
N GLY A 417 24.48 17.73 20.39
CA GLY A 417 25.60 18.68 20.40
C GLY A 417 25.20 20.16 20.28
N GLN A 418 23.94 20.48 19.99
CA GLN A 418 23.48 21.80 19.54
C GLN A 418 24.22 22.35 18.30
N GLU A 419 24.80 21.47 17.47
CA GLU A 419 25.34 21.88 16.18
C GLU A 419 24.19 22.01 15.17
N VAL A 420 24.13 23.11 14.43
CA VAL A 420 23.13 23.31 13.36
C VAL A 420 23.23 22.14 12.38
N SER A 421 22.15 21.37 12.21
CA SER A 421 22.06 20.22 11.30
C SER A 421 22.69 20.55 9.94
N VAL A 422 23.94 20.12 9.77
CA VAL A 422 24.74 20.46 8.59
C VAL A 422 24.24 19.56 7.48
N SER A 423 23.49 20.05 6.51
CA SER A 423 22.97 19.24 5.38
C SER A 423 24.00 18.19 4.90
N HIS A 424 23.76 16.89 5.16
CA HIS A 424 24.70 15.80 4.89
C HIS A 424 24.77 15.44 3.38
N HIS A 425 24.99 16.45 2.55
CA HIS A 425 25.17 16.33 1.11
C HIS A 425 26.51 15.68 0.77
N GLY A 426 26.51 14.34 0.76
CA GLY A 426 27.62 13.51 0.30
C GLY A 426 28.07 12.48 1.34
N GLU A 427 28.01 11.20 0.97
CA GLU A 427 28.63 10.05 1.65
C GLU A 427 28.45 10.01 3.19
N PRO A 428 27.22 10.11 3.75
CA PRO A 428 26.98 10.08 5.20
C PRO A 428 27.56 8.81 5.84
N TYR A 429 27.46 7.65 5.18
CA TYR A 429 28.10 6.40 5.61
C TYR A 429 29.61 6.57 5.82
N ARG A 430 30.32 7.17 4.85
CA ARG A 430 31.77 7.38 4.95
C ARG A 430 32.13 8.39 6.04
N LYS A 431 31.33 9.47 6.18
CA LYS A 431 31.50 10.47 7.23
C LYS A 431 31.39 9.83 8.61
N LEU A 432 30.36 9.01 8.84
CA LEU A 432 30.18 8.29 10.10
C LEU A 432 31.33 7.31 10.34
N VAL A 433 31.67 6.44 9.40
CA VAL A 433 32.77 5.46 9.57
C VAL A 433 34.11 6.14 9.96
N MET A 434 34.37 7.35 9.44
CA MET A 434 35.54 8.15 9.80
C MET A 434 35.50 8.74 11.23
N ILE A 435 34.31 8.98 11.79
CA ILE A 435 34.09 9.41 13.18
C ILE A 435 34.18 8.21 14.14
N LEU A 436 33.60 7.06 13.73
CA LEU A 436 33.59 5.81 14.48
C LEU A 436 34.99 5.27 14.77
N GLY A 437 35.89 5.27 13.79
CA GLY A 437 37.27 4.83 14.01
C GLY A 437 38.11 5.84 14.78
N LYS A 438 38.82 5.40 15.83
CA LYS A 438 39.87 6.23 16.46
C LYS A 438 40.96 6.47 15.41
N ALA A 439 41.71 7.58 15.49
CA ALA A 439 42.70 7.94 14.45
C ALA A 439 43.73 6.81 14.19
N GLU A 440 44.03 6.02 15.22
CA GLU A 440 44.97 4.91 15.24
C GLU A 440 44.31 3.52 15.21
N ALA A 441 42.98 3.42 15.06
CA ALA A 441 42.27 2.13 15.03
C ALA A 441 42.74 1.29 13.81
N PRO A 442 43.22 0.04 13.99
CA PRO A 442 43.79 -0.73 12.89
C PRO A 442 42.79 -0.99 11.76
N TRP A 443 41.53 -1.32 12.09
CA TRP A 443 40.46 -1.45 11.10
C TRP A 443 40.21 -0.17 10.30
N LEU A 444 40.33 1.01 10.90
CA LEU A 444 40.13 2.27 10.19
C LEU A 444 41.26 2.53 9.19
N ILE A 445 42.50 2.24 9.58
CA ILE A 445 43.67 2.32 8.69
C ILE A 445 43.49 1.33 7.51
N ARG A 446 43.04 0.10 7.81
CA ARG A 446 42.74 -0.93 6.81
C ARG A 446 41.62 -0.50 5.86
N PHE A 447 40.50 -0.01 6.39
CA PHE A 447 39.36 0.51 5.61
C PHE A 447 39.80 1.66 4.69
N LYS A 448 40.51 2.66 5.21
CA LYS A 448 41.05 3.78 4.42
C LYS A 448 41.91 3.29 3.24
N SER A 449 42.73 2.27 3.46
CA SER A 449 43.54 1.63 2.40
C SER A 449 42.69 0.91 1.34
N LEU A 450 41.62 0.21 1.76
CA LEU A 450 40.68 -0.46 0.84
C LEU A 450 39.90 0.56 -0.03
N ILE A 451 39.42 1.66 0.56
CA ILE A 451 38.78 2.76 -0.19
C ILE A 451 39.79 3.45 -1.12
N GLY A 452 40.97 3.82 -0.59
CA GLY A 452 42.00 4.57 -1.33
C GLY A 452 42.64 3.81 -2.49
N SER A 453 42.72 2.47 -2.40
CA SER A 453 43.15 1.59 -3.51
C SER A 453 42.08 1.41 -4.60
N GLY A 454 40.92 2.06 -4.46
CA GLY A 454 39.86 2.08 -5.46
C GLY A 454 38.97 0.83 -5.47
N ARG A 455 39.15 -0.12 -4.55
CA ARG A 455 38.41 -1.41 -4.50
C ARG A 455 36.90 -1.26 -4.42
N THR A 456 36.40 -0.10 -3.99
CA THR A 456 34.97 0.21 -3.85
C THR A 456 34.43 1.14 -4.95
N SER A 457 35.24 1.42 -5.99
CA SER A 457 34.91 2.33 -7.09
C SER A 457 34.80 1.59 -8.43
N ASP A 458 33.76 1.88 -9.22
CA ASP A 458 33.52 1.22 -10.53
C ASP A 458 34.42 1.71 -11.66
N LYS A 459 35.42 2.56 -11.38
CA LYS A 459 36.41 3.06 -12.35
C LYS A 459 37.22 1.97 -13.08
N GLN A 460 37.19 0.73 -12.58
CA GLN A 460 37.90 -0.43 -13.14
C GLN A 460 36.95 -1.45 -13.82
N GLY A 461 35.62 -1.24 -13.77
CA GLY A 461 34.62 -2.05 -14.48
C GLY A 461 34.26 -3.42 -13.86
N ASP A 462 35.00 -3.87 -12.86
CA ASP A 462 34.96 -5.19 -12.19
C ASP A 462 34.49 -5.10 -10.71
N LEU A 463 33.74 -4.04 -10.35
CA LEU A 463 33.37 -3.75 -8.96
C LEU A 463 32.60 -4.89 -8.28
N ASP A 464 31.82 -5.68 -9.01
CA ASP A 464 31.11 -6.84 -8.47
C ASP A 464 32.06 -7.96 -8.01
N GLN A 465 33.16 -8.20 -8.74
CA GLN A 465 34.18 -9.17 -8.34
C GLN A 465 34.97 -8.67 -7.12
N ARG A 466 35.32 -7.38 -7.09
CA ARG A 466 36.04 -6.78 -5.95
C ARG A 466 35.16 -6.71 -4.69
N ALA A 467 33.86 -6.45 -4.82
CA ALA A 467 32.92 -6.51 -3.71
C ALA A 467 32.75 -7.93 -3.16
N ALA A 468 32.68 -8.95 -4.04
CA ALA A 468 32.67 -10.35 -3.64
C ALA A 468 33.99 -10.76 -2.94
N ALA A 469 35.15 -10.34 -3.44
CA ALA A 469 36.44 -10.62 -2.80
C ALA A 469 36.60 -9.94 -1.42
N LEU A 470 35.99 -8.76 -1.21
CA LEU A 470 35.91 -8.14 0.12
C LEU A 470 35.00 -8.95 1.05
N THR A 471 33.89 -9.48 0.55
CA THR A 471 33.01 -10.41 1.29
C THR A 471 33.76 -11.66 1.73
N GLU A 472 34.44 -12.32 0.80
CA GLU A 472 35.21 -13.55 1.08
C GLU A 472 36.37 -13.29 2.07
N ALA A 473 36.99 -12.11 2.04
CA ALA A 473 38.01 -11.71 3.00
C ALA A 473 37.43 -11.45 4.41
N ALA A 474 36.22 -10.89 4.52
CA ALA A 474 35.54 -10.71 5.81
C ALA A 474 35.08 -12.05 6.43
N LEU A 475 34.72 -13.03 5.60
CA LEU A 475 34.27 -14.36 6.02
C LEU A 475 35.41 -15.40 6.13
N ALA A 476 36.67 -14.98 5.99
CA ALA A 476 37.80 -15.90 6.00
C ALA A 476 38.03 -16.53 7.39
N VAL A 477 38.26 -17.84 7.44
CA VAL A 477 38.57 -18.55 8.68
C VAL A 477 39.85 -17.99 9.30
N GLY A 478 39.75 -17.46 10.52
CA GLY A 478 40.87 -16.81 11.21
C GLY A 478 41.12 -15.35 10.80
N ALA A 479 40.17 -14.69 10.13
CA ALA A 479 40.21 -13.23 9.96
C ALA A 479 40.28 -12.52 11.31
N SER A 480 41.09 -11.46 11.41
CA SER A 480 41.15 -10.62 12.60
C SER A 480 39.86 -9.80 12.74
N HIS A 481 39.48 -9.40 13.97
CA HIS A 481 38.33 -8.50 14.16
C HIS A 481 38.47 -7.21 13.32
N ASP A 482 39.69 -6.67 13.22
CA ASP A 482 39.95 -5.49 12.41
C ASP A 482 39.75 -5.73 10.90
N ASP A 483 40.14 -6.90 10.39
CA ASP A 483 39.88 -7.28 8.99
C ASP A 483 38.39 -7.55 8.74
N VAL A 484 37.67 -8.20 9.67
CA VAL A 484 36.21 -8.38 9.55
C VAL A 484 35.52 -7.02 9.43
N ILE A 485 35.79 -6.09 10.34
CA ILE A 485 35.22 -4.74 10.33
C ILE A 485 35.58 -4.02 9.01
N ALA A 486 36.86 -3.96 8.67
CA ALA A 486 37.32 -3.18 7.53
C ALA A 486 36.83 -3.72 6.18
N ASN A 487 36.81 -5.05 5.99
CA ASN A 487 36.37 -5.66 4.74
C ASN A 487 34.84 -5.62 4.61
N THR A 488 34.07 -5.83 5.69
CA THR A 488 32.59 -5.74 5.66
C THR A 488 32.12 -4.31 5.33
N LEU A 489 32.65 -3.29 6.01
CA LEU A 489 32.31 -1.90 5.72
C LEU A 489 32.73 -1.50 4.28
N ALA A 490 33.88 -1.98 3.80
CA ALA A 490 34.30 -1.74 2.42
C ALA A 490 33.40 -2.48 1.38
N ALA A 491 32.96 -3.71 1.68
CA ALA A 491 32.06 -4.48 0.84
C ALA A 491 30.67 -3.81 0.73
N ALA A 492 30.16 -3.25 1.83
CA ALA A 492 28.92 -2.48 1.82
C ALA A 492 29.03 -1.21 0.95
N VAL A 493 30.12 -0.44 1.06
CA VAL A 493 30.37 0.73 0.19
C VAL A 493 30.49 0.32 -1.29
N ALA A 494 31.21 -0.77 -1.58
CA ALA A 494 31.31 -1.30 -2.94
C ALA A 494 29.94 -1.71 -3.50
N THR A 495 29.13 -2.40 -2.68
CA THR A 495 27.77 -2.83 -3.03
C THR A 495 26.84 -1.66 -3.28
N ARG A 496 26.85 -0.65 -2.40
CA ARG A 496 26.10 0.60 -2.55
C ARG A 496 26.45 1.30 -3.87
N ASN A 497 27.74 1.43 -4.19
CA ASN A 497 28.17 2.03 -5.45
C ASN A 497 27.69 1.21 -6.66
N LEU A 498 27.85 -0.12 -6.60
CA LEU A 498 27.41 -1.05 -7.64
C LEU A 498 25.90 -0.95 -7.94
N VAL A 499 25.04 -0.89 -6.90
CA VAL A 499 23.58 -0.76 -7.07
C VAL A 499 23.09 0.67 -7.36
N SER A 500 23.98 1.67 -7.28
CA SER A 500 23.64 3.05 -7.68
C SER A 500 23.58 3.22 -9.21
N HIS A 501 24.28 2.36 -9.96
CA HIS A 501 24.30 2.37 -11.41
C HIS A 501 23.03 1.72 -11.99
N ARG A 502 22.04 2.56 -12.35
CA ARG A 502 20.68 2.17 -12.82
C ARG A 502 20.59 1.13 -13.96
N HIS A 503 21.69 0.83 -14.65
CA HIS A 503 21.73 -0.08 -15.81
C HIS A 503 22.44 -1.42 -15.54
N ARG A 504 23.03 -1.64 -14.35
CA ARG A 504 23.83 -2.83 -14.05
C ARG A 504 23.05 -3.86 -13.22
N PHE A 505 22.35 -4.76 -13.89
CA PHE A 505 21.72 -5.90 -13.23
C PHE A 505 22.77 -6.90 -12.72
N LEU A 506 22.65 -7.31 -11.47
CA LEU A 506 23.51 -8.33 -10.87
C LEU A 506 22.92 -9.73 -11.08
N SER A 507 23.80 -10.74 -11.17
CA SER A 507 23.35 -12.13 -11.09
C SER A 507 22.78 -12.41 -9.69
N VAL A 508 21.84 -13.36 -9.58
CA VAL A 508 21.27 -13.78 -8.28
C VAL A 508 22.38 -14.21 -7.31
N ARG A 509 23.43 -14.89 -7.81
CA ARG A 509 24.58 -15.29 -6.99
C ARG A 509 25.33 -14.08 -6.43
N ALA A 510 25.69 -13.11 -7.28
CA ALA A 510 26.37 -11.90 -6.83
C ALA A 510 25.49 -11.10 -5.85
N ALA A 511 24.20 -10.95 -6.13
CA ALA A 511 23.29 -10.22 -5.24
C ALA A 511 23.18 -10.88 -3.85
N ARG A 512 23.18 -12.21 -3.76
CA ARG A 512 23.20 -12.96 -2.49
C ARG A 512 24.53 -12.81 -1.73
N THR A 513 25.66 -12.89 -2.43
CA THR A 513 26.99 -12.70 -1.82
C THR A 513 27.11 -11.30 -1.21
N LEU A 514 26.58 -10.27 -1.86
CA LEU A 514 26.74 -8.87 -1.43
C LEU A 514 25.72 -8.40 -0.36
N GLY A 515 24.58 -9.07 -0.23
CA GLY A 515 23.56 -8.69 0.76
C GLY A 515 23.97 -9.01 2.20
N GLY A 516 24.71 -10.11 2.43
CA GLY A 516 25.29 -10.44 3.75
C GLY A 516 26.05 -9.26 4.37
N PRO A 517 27.19 -8.84 3.76
CA PRO A 517 27.98 -7.70 4.23
C PRO A 517 27.22 -6.38 4.34
N SER A 518 26.16 -6.19 3.54
CA SER A 518 25.35 -4.96 3.58
C SER A 518 24.52 -4.87 4.86
N ALA A 519 24.01 -5.99 5.39
CA ALA A 519 23.33 -6.01 6.69
C ALA A 519 24.30 -6.17 7.86
N ASP A 520 25.38 -6.94 7.68
CA ASP A 520 26.48 -7.04 8.65
C ASP A 520 27.06 -5.64 8.96
N ALA A 521 27.17 -4.79 7.93
CA ALA A 521 27.59 -3.39 8.08
C ALA A 521 26.60 -2.51 8.87
N ILE A 522 25.29 -2.77 8.79
CA ILE A 522 24.28 -2.07 9.60
C ILE A 522 24.53 -2.36 11.09
N VAL A 523 24.75 -3.63 11.43
CA VAL A 523 25.08 -4.08 12.79
C VAL A 523 26.42 -3.51 13.27
N LEU A 524 27.47 -3.60 12.44
CA LEU A 524 28.79 -3.07 12.80
C LEU A 524 28.78 -1.55 13.01
N ILE A 525 28.03 -0.80 12.20
CA ILE A 525 27.84 0.65 12.41
C ILE A 525 27.19 0.93 13.75
N TRP A 526 26.13 0.18 14.11
CA TRP A 526 25.47 0.31 15.41
C TRP A 526 26.43 0.06 16.58
N LEU A 527 27.12 -1.09 16.55
CA LEU A 527 28.02 -1.50 17.63
C LEU A 527 29.20 -0.53 17.82
N LEU A 528 29.79 -0.06 16.71
CA LEU A 528 30.85 0.96 16.76
C LEU A 528 30.30 2.33 17.22
N ALA A 529 29.08 2.72 16.84
CA ALA A 529 28.45 3.96 17.31
C ALA A 529 28.21 3.91 18.83
N ARG A 530 27.80 2.74 19.33
CA ARG A 530 27.61 2.47 20.75
C ARG A 530 28.94 2.46 21.53
N GLU A 531 30.01 1.85 21.01
CA GLU A 531 31.37 1.96 21.60
C GLU A 531 31.80 3.43 21.76
N ARG A 532 31.38 4.29 20.83
CA ARG A 532 31.68 5.72 20.85
C ARG A 532 30.70 6.59 21.63
N GLY A 533 29.64 6.01 22.20
CA GLY A 533 28.59 6.77 22.90
C GLY A 533 27.82 7.74 22.00
N LEU A 534 27.74 7.45 20.69
CA LEU A 534 26.91 8.22 19.75
C LEU A 534 25.44 7.78 19.76
N VAL A 535 25.19 6.58 20.28
CA VAL A 535 23.87 5.99 20.52
C VAL A 535 23.89 5.30 21.89
N SER A 536 22.74 5.25 22.57
CA SER A 536 22.58 4.79 23.96
C SER A 536 21.80 3.48 24.07
#